data_AF-A0A7S0GG55-F1
#
_entry.id   AF-A0A7S0GG55-F1
#
_cell.length_a   1.000
_cell.length_b   1.000
_cell.length_c   1.000
_cell.angle_alpha   90.00
_cell.angle_beta   90.00
_cell.angle_gamma   90.00
#
_symmetry.space_group_name_H-M   'P 1'
#
loop_
_entity.id
_entity.type
_entity.pdbx_description
1 polymer ?
#
loop_
_entity_poly.entity_id
_entity_poly.type
_entity_poly.pdbx_seq_one_letter_code
_entity_poly.pdbx_strand_id
1 'polypeptide(L)'
;DDNIKPTLKAIQNHLKMSNEELRKVIIRRPEIIKYNFDGNIKLTLNAVQDYLSLSDDELRKFILRSPTIATYNFDDNIKPTLDALRDYLMLSKKELRKFVLRQPLIVNLNFYTNTKPTLEAIQNYLKLSNEE
;
A
#
# COMPACT_ATOMS: atom_id res chain seq x y z
N ASP A 1 -20.03 -19.84 7.38
CA ASP A 1 -19.14 -18.78 6.89
C ASP A 1 -17.72 -19.28 7.03
N ASP A 2 -17.39 -20.27 6.20
CA ASP A 2 -16.35 -21.26 6.51
C ASP A 2 -14.95 -20.82 6.07
N ASN A 3 -14.86 -19.64 5.43
CA ASN A 3 -13.63 -19.12 4.83
C ASN A 3 -12.90 -18.09 5.70
N ILE A 4 -13.50 -17.59 6.79
CA ILE A 4 -12.86 -16.58 7.65
C ILE A 4 -11.58 -17.13 8.30
N LYS A 5 -11.67 -18.26 9.02
CA LYS A 5 -10.52 -18.83 9.75
C LYS A 5 -9.37 -19.21 8.79
N PRO A 6 -9.61 -19.86 7.64
CA PRO A 6 -8.58 -20.11 6.64
C PRO A 6 -7.89 -18.83 6.14
N THR A 7 -8.66 -17.79 5.76
CA THR A 7 -8.09 -16.53 5.27
C THR A 7 -7.21 -15.85 6.32
N LEU A 8 -7.68 -15.78 7.58
CA LEU A 8 -6.90 -15.21 8.67
C LEU A 8 -5.56 -15.94 8.89
N LYS A 9 -5.59 -17.28 8.88
CA LYS A 9 -4.39 -18.10 9.04
C LYS A 9 -3.43 -17.96 7.85
N ALA A 10 -3.98 -17.84 6.64
CA ALA A 10 -3.18 -17.65 5.44
C ALA A 10 -2.45 -16.30 5.44
N ILE A 11 -3.14 -15.20 5.78
CA ILE A 11 -2.54 -13.87 5.96
C ILE A 11 -1.42 -13.94 7.01
N GLN A 12 -1.72 -14.55 8.16
CA GLN A 12 -0.78 -14.67 9.26
C GLN A 12 0.50 -15.41 8.86
N ASN A 13 0.35 -16.56 8.19
CA ASN A 13 1.47 -17.38 7.77
C ASN A 13 2.31 -16.69 6.70
N HIS A 14 1.65 -16.09 5.71
CA HIS A 14 2.33 -15.44 4.59
C HIS A 14 3.14 -14.21 5.04
N LEU A 15 2.57 -13.40 5.92
CA LEU A 15 3.25 -12.22 6.47
C LEU A 15 4.07 -12.52 7.74
N LYS A 16 4.14 -13.78 8.19
CA LYS A 16 4.82 -14.22 9.43
C LYS A 16 4.43 -13.36 10.64
N MET A 17 3.14 -13.06 10.78
CA MET A 17 2.61 -12.20 11.86
C MET A 17 2.38 -12.98 13.15
N SER A 18 2.68 -12.35 14.28
CA SER A 18 2.17 -12.79 15.58
C SER A 18 0.65 -12.66 15.66
N ASN A 19 0.03 -13.33 16.65
CA ASN A 19 -1.42 -13.21 16.88
C ASN A 19 -1.86 -11.76 17.17
N GLU A 20 -1.02 -11.00 17.88
CA GLU A 20 -1.32 -9.60 18.23
C GLU A 20 -1.20 -8.69 16.99
N GLU A 21 -0.22 -8.92 16.12
CA GLU A 21 -0.09 -8.22 14.84
C GLU A 21 -1.29 -8.51 13.91
N LEU A 22 -1.69 -9.78 13.78
CA LEU A 22 -2.88 -10.16 13.03
C LEU A 22 -4.12 -9.47 13.61
N ARG A 23 -4.31 -9.50 14.93
CA ARG A 23 -5.42 -8.82 15.60
C ARG A 23 -5.48 -7.34 15.26
N LYS A 24 -4.35 -6.63 15.29
CA LYS A 24 -4.27 -5.21 14.91
C LYS A 24 -4.68 -4.98 13.46
N VAL A 25 -4.27 -5.85 12.54
CA VAL A 25 -4.67 -5.78 11.12
C VAL A 25 -6.18 -5.94 10.98
N ILE A 26 -6.77 -6.96 11.61
CA ILE A 26 -8.22 -7.24 11.51
C ILE A 26 -9.06 -6.14 12.15
N ILE A 27 -8.67 -5.60 13.31
CA ILE A 27 -9.41 -4.51 13.95
C ILE A 27 -9.41 -3.25 13.06
N ARG A 28 -8.30 -2.95 12.41
CA ARG A 28 -8.16 -1.77 11.54
C ARG A 28 -8.82 -1.92 10.18
N ARG A 29 -8.96 -3.15 9.68
CA ARG A 29 -9.57 -3.47 8.39
C ARG A 29 -10.36 -4.79 8.46
N PRO A 30 -11.51 -4.84 9.15
CA PRO A 30 -12.30 -6.07 9.30
C PRO A 30 -12.76 -6.68 7.98
N GLU A 31 -12.98 -5.85 6.97
CA GLU A 31 -13.41 -6.23 5.62
C GLU A 31 -12.38 -7.06 4.85
N ILE A 32 -11.12 -7.15 5.30
CA ILE A 32 -10.11 -8.00 4.68
C ILE A 32 -10.55 -9.47 4.61
N ILE A 33 -11.40 -9.92 5.54
CA ILE A 33 -11.95 -11.29 5.57
C ILE A 33 -12.91 -11.60 4.41
N LYS A 34 -13.43 -10.56 3.74
CA LYS A 34 -14.33 -10.71 2.59
C LYS A 34 -13.58 -11.06 1.31
N TYR A 35 -12.26 -10.88 1.30
CA TYR A 35 -11.42 -11.14 0.13
C TYR A 35 -10.83 -12.54 0.19
N ASN A 36 -10.70 -13.16 -0.99
CA ASN A 36 -10.03 -14.45 -1.09
C ASN A 36 -8.52 -14.26 -0.92
N PHE A 37 -7.89 -15.12 -0.11
CA PHE A 37 -6.45 -15.00 0.11
C PHE A 37 -5.64 -15.19 -1.17
N ASP A 38 -5.78 -16.33 -1.86
CA ASP A 38 -4.95 -16.65 -3.03
C ASP A 38 -5.32 -15.82 -4.26
N GLY A 39 -6.60 -15.52 -4.47
CA GLY A 39 -7.11 -14.81 -5.64
C GLY A 39 -7.11 -13.28 -5.53
N ASN A 40 -6.94 -12.72 -4.33
CA ASN A 40 -6.89 -11.27 -4.15
C ASN A 40 -5.69 -10.85 -3.30
N ILE A 41 -5.70 -11.21 -2.01
CA ILE A 41 -4.75 -10.65 -1.04
C ILE A 41 -3.31 -10.98 -1.44
N LYS A 42 -3.01 -12.25 -1.69
CA LYS A 42 -1.67 -12.74 -2.03
C LYS A 42 -1.15 -12.11 -3.32
N LEU A 43 -2.01 -11.97 -4.34
CA LEU A 43 -1.62 -11.33 -5.60
C LEU A 43 -1.20 -9.87 -5.36
N THR A 44 -2.00 -9.12 -4.60
CA THR A 44 -1.67 -7.73 -4.27
C THR A 44 -0.40 -7.63 -3.42
N LEU A 45 -0.25 -8.49 -2.41
CA LEU A 45 0.94 -8.50 -1.55
C LEU A 45 2.22 -8.79 -2.34
N ASN A 46 2.20 -9.81 -3.19
CA ASN A 46 3.35 -10.16 -4.04
C ASN A 46 3.67 -9.02 -5.02
N ALA A 47 2.66 -8.47 -5.70
CA ALA A 47 2.89 -7.40 -6.67
C ALA A 47 3.46 -6.12 -6.02
N VAL A 48 2.97 -5.75 -4.83
CA VAL A 48 3.54 -4.64 -4.04
C VAL A 48 4.98 -4.94 -3.62
N GLN A 49 5.23 -6.18 -3.16
CA GLN A 49 6.55 -6.62 -2.73
C GLN A 49 7.55 -6.52 -3.88
N ASP A 50 7.18 -7.01 -5.07
CA ASP A 50 8.03 -7.00 -6.25
C ASP A 50 8.27 -5.58 -6.76
N TYR A 51 7.20 -4.78 -6.90
CA TYR A 51 7.27 -3.42 -7.45
C TYR A 51 8.16 -2.51 -6.60
N LEU A 52 8.09 -2.62 -5.26
CA LEU A 52 8.89 -1.83 -4.34
C LEU A 52 10.18 -2.54 -3.89
N SER A 53 10.43 -3.76 -4.37
CA SER A 53 11.56 -4.61 -3.97
C SER A 53 11.69 -4.70 -2.45
N LEU A 54 10.62 -5.13 -1.79
CA LEU A 54 10.54 -5.26 -0.33
C LEU A 54 11.01 -6.63 0.13
N SER A 55 11.76 -6.66 1.22
CA SER A 55 11.95 -7.90 1.99
C SER A 55 10.64 -8.34 2.67
N ASP A 56 10.54 -9.62 3.05
CA ASP A 56 9.39 -10.15 3.81
C ASP A 56 9.07 -9.31 5.06
N ASP A 57 10.13 -8.88 5.78
CA ASP A 57 10.00 -8.08 6.99
C ASP A 57 9.45 -6.68 6.70
N GLU A 58 9.91 -6.07 5.61
CA GLU A 58 9.41 -4.77 5.15
C GLU A 58 7.97 -4.86 4.69
N LEU A 59 7.59 -5.90 3.93
CA LEU A 59 6.21 -6.14 3.53
C LEU A 59 5.32 -6.30 4.76
N ARG A 60 5.72 -7.14 5.75
CA ARG A 60 4.99 -7.31 7.01
C ARG A 60 4.76 -5.96 7.69
N LYS A 61 5.82 -5.17 7.91
CA LYS A 61 5.74 -3.85 8.54
C LYS A 61 4.88 -2.87 7.74
N PHE A 62 4.94 -2.94 6.41
CA PHE A 62 4.16 -2.10 5.52
C PHE A 62 2.65 -2.37 5.67
N ILE A 63 2.24 -3.63 5.64
CA ILE A 63 0.84 -4.04 5.85
C ILE A 63 0.37 -3.74 7.28
N LEU A 64 1.22 -3.90 8.29
CA LEU A 64 0.88 -3.51 9.66
C LEU A 64 0.56 -2.01 9.77
N ARG A 65 1.22 -1.17 8.98
CA ARG A 65 0.97 0.28 8.96
C ARG A 65 -0.22 0.66 8.10
N SER A 66 -0.48 -0.02 6.99
CA SER A 66 -1.64 0.22 6.12
C SER A 66 -2.30 -1.09 5.65
N PRO A 67 -3.17 -1.69 6.49
CA PRO A 67 -3.84 -2.95 6.14
C PRO A 67 -4.73 -2.87 4.89
N THR A 68 -5.24 -1.68 4.58
CA THR A 68 -6.08 -1.40 3.41
C THR A 68 -5.44 -1.82 2.10
N ILE A 69 -4.11 -1.76 2.01
CA ILE A 69 -3.34 -2.14 0.81
C ILE A 69 -3.67 -3.57 0.38
N ALA A 70 -3.83 -4.49 1.33
CA ALA A 70 -4.16 -5.90 1.05
C ALA A 70 -5.58 -6.11 0.46
N THR A 71 -6.42 -5.07 0.46
CA THR A 71 -7.81 -5.14 -0.05
C THR A 71 -8.00 -4.47 -1.41
N TYR A 72 -6.94 -3.83 -1.95
CA TYR A 72 -6.98 -3.19 -3.26
C TYR A 72 -6.45 -4.11 -4.35
N ASN A 73 -6.86 -3.83 -5.59
CA ASN A 73 -6.22 -4.41 -6.76
C ASN A 73 -4.93 -3.62 -7.05
N PHE A 74 -3.84 -4.34 -7.28
CA PHE A 74 -2.55 -3.71 -7.53
C PHE A 74 -2.55 -2.86 -8.82
N ASP A 75 -3.01 -3.42 -9.94
CA ASP A 75 -2.96 -2.77 -11.25
C ASP A 75 -3.98 -1.64 -11.38
N ASP A 76 -5.15 -1.78 -10.76
CA ASP A 76 -6.23 -0.79 -10.89
C ASP A 76 -6.12 0.37 -9.88
N ASN A 77 -5.52 0.12 -8.71
CA ASN A 77 -5.53 1.10 -7.62
C ASN A 77 -4.12 1.55 -7.19
N ILE A 78 -3.22 0.60 -6.94
CA ILE A 78 -1.93 0.89 -6.32
C ILE A 78 -0.93 1.42 -7.34
N LYS A 79 -0.73 0.67 -8.42
CA LYS A 79 0.25 0.96 -9.46
C LYS A 79 0.01 2.33 -10.12
N PRO A 80 -1.23 2.74 -10.48
CA PRO A 80 -1.47 4.06 -11.05
C PRO A 80 -1.11 5.19 -10.08
N THR A 81 -1.42 5.04 -8.79
CA THR A 81 -1.04 6.03 -7.76
C THR A 81 0.49 6.10 -7.60
N LEU A 82 1.18 4.96 -7.59
CA LEU A 82 2.64 4.92 -7.45
C LEU A 82 3.37 5.48 -8.67
N ASP A 83 2.94 5.13 -9.88
CA ASP A 83 3.52 5.65 -11.11
C ASP A 83 3.27 7.16 -11.24
N ALA A 84 2.05 7.62 -10.96
CA ALA A 84 1.74 9.05 -11.03
C ALA A 84 2.52 9.87 -9.98
N LEU A 85 2.69 9.36 -8.75
CA LEU A 85 3.56 9.98 -7.74
C LEU A 85 5.00 10.07 -8.21
N ARG A 86 5.52 8.98 -8.79
CA ARG A 86 6.89 8.92 -9.28
C ARG A 86 7.11 9.94 -10.39
N ASP A 87 6.21 9.97 -11.37
CA ASP A 87 6.36 10.80 -12.55
C ASP A 87 6.14 12.28 -12.21
N TYR A 88 5.16 12.60 -11.36
CA TYR A 88 4.86 13.97 -10.94
C TYR A 88 5.97 14.60 -10.09
N LEU A 89 6.58 13.81 -9.20
CA LEU A 89 7.66 14.28 -8.33
C LEU A 89 9.05 13.96 -8.90
N MET A 90 9.13 13.46 -10.14
CA MET A 90 10.36 13.05 -10.82
C MET A 90 11.26 12.14 -9.98
N LEU A 91 10.66 11.23 -9.20
CA LEU A 91 11.38 10.36 -8.27
C LEU A 91 12.03 9.20 -9.01
N SER A 92 13.25 8.84 -8.62
CA SER A 92 13.79 7.52 -8.94
C SER A 92 12.99 6.41 -8.24
N LYS A 93 13.10 5.16 -8.72
CA LYS A 93 12.48 4.00 -8.04
C LYS A 93 12.88 3.90 -6.57
N LYS A 94 14.13 4.23 -6.24
CA LYS A 94 14.67 4.20 -4.87
C LYS A 94 14.04 5.28 -3.99
N GLU A 95 13.84 6.48 -4.53
CA GLU A 95 13.20 7.58 -3.82
C GLU A 95 11.71 7.32 -3.61
N LEU A 96 11.00 6.85 -4.63
CA LEU A 96 9.61 6.41 -4.52
C LEU A 96 9.46 5.36 -3.41
N ARG A 97 10.30 4.32 -3.44
CA ARG A 97 10.31 3.29 -2.39
C ARG A 97 10.50 3.90 -1.00
N LYS A 98 11.50 4.76 -0.82
CA LYS A 98 11.76 5.44 0.47
C LYS A 98 10.56 6.28 0.90
N PHE A 99 9.93 7.00 -0.02
CA PHE A 99 8.77 7.83 0.24
C PHE A 99 7.56 6.99 0.68
N VAL A 100 7.22 5.95 -0.07
CA VAL A 100 6.09 5.05 0.20
C VAL A 100 6.29 4.31 1.53
N LEU A 101 7.49 3.83 1.82
CA LEU A 101 7.79 3.17 3.10
C LEU A 101 7.72 4.14 4.28
N ARG A 102 8.02 5.43 4.08
CA ARG A 102 7.83 6.45 5.13
C ARG A 102 6.36 6.77 5.33
N GLN A 103 5.58 6.84 4.26
CA GLN A 103 4.15 7.17 4.31
C GLN A 103 3.26 6.15 3.55
N PRO A 104 3.00 4.97 4.14
CA PRO A 104 2.22 3.90 3.49
C PRO A 104 0.80 4.29 3.09
N LEU A 105 0.21 5.26 3.81
CA LEU A 105 -1.15 5.74 3.55
C LEU A 105 -1.29 6.43 2.18
N ILE A 106 -0.20 6.88 1.56
CA ILE A 106 -0.27 7.52 0.24
C ILE A 106 -0.84 6.58 -0.82
N VAL A 107 -0.63 5.27 -0.67
CA VAL A 107 -1.16 4.23 -1.57
C VAL A 107 -2.68 4.12 -1.49
N ASN A 108 -3.30 4.56 -0.39
CA ASN A 108 -4.75 4.54 -0.24
C ASN A 108 -5.44 5.74 -0.88
N LEU A 109 -4.68 6.75 -1.29
CA LEU A 109 -5.21 7.94 -1.92
C LEU A 109 -5.29 7.71 -3.43
N ASN A 110 -6.37 8.18 -4.05
CA ASN A 110 -6.38 8.30 -5.50
C ASN A 110 -5.52 9.50 -5.87
N PHE A 111 -4.47 9.26 -6.66
CA PHE A 111 -3.53 10.33 -6.98
C PHE A 111 -4.21 11.53 -7.64
N TYR A 112 -5.09 11.29 -8.62
CA TYR A 112 -5.70 12.35 -9.40
C TYR A 112 -6.73 13.17 -8.63
N THR A 113 -7.52 12.53 -7.75
CA THR A 113 -8.60 13.22 -7.04
C THR A 113 -8.18 13.74 -5.66
N ASN A 114 -7.16 13.14 -5.03
CA ASN A 114 -6.74 13.51 -3.67
C ASN A 114 -5.33 14.12 -3.63
N THR A 115 -4.35 13.43 -4.23
CA THR A 115 -2.94 13.75 -4.02
C THR A 115 -2.46 14.92 -4.88
N LYS A 116 -2.76 14.90 -6.19
CA LYS A 116 -2.33 15.92 -7.15
C LYS A 116 -2.83 17.32 -6.75
N PRO A 117 -4.12 17.56 -6.45
CA PRO A 117 -4.57 18.90 -6.05
C PRO A 117 -3.87 19.41 -4.78
N THR A 118 -3.57 18.51 -3.86
CA THR A 118 -2.87 18.84 -2.61
C THR A 118 -1.41 19.24 -2.90
N LEU A 119 -0.72 18.51 -3.77
CA LEU A 119 0.65 18.83 -4.19
C LEU A 119 0.71 20.14 -4.96
N GLU A 120 -0.22 20.38 -5.90
CA GLU A 120 -0.32 21.64 -6.65
C GLU A 120 -0.56 22.82 -5.70
N ALA A 121 -1.45 22.69 -4.71
CA ALA A 121 -1.69 23.72 -3.71
C ALA A 121 -0.43 24.04 -2.89
N ILE A 122 0.33 23.01 -2.49
CA ILE A 122 1.59 23.19 -1.76
C ILE A 122 2.65 23.87 -2.63
N GLN A 123 2.83 23.43 -3.88
CA GLN A 123 3.80 24.03 -4.81
C GLN A 123 3.48 25.51 -5.06
N ASN A 124 2.21 25.82 -5.29
CA ASN A 124 1.74 27.20 -5.47
C ASN A 124 2.02 28.06 -4.24
N TYR A 125 1.73 27.55 -3.03
CA TYR A 125 1.98 28.27 -1.78
C TYR A 125 3.48 28.51 -1.54
N LEU A 126 4.32 27.51 -1.82
CA LEU A 126 5.76 27.58 -1.60
C LEU A 126 6.52 28.29 -2.74
N LYS A 127 5.82 28.73 -3.79
CA LYS A 127 6.43 29.30 -5.01
C LYS A 127 7.50 28.40 -5.63
N LEU A 128 7.32 27.09 -5.51
CA LEU A 128 8.21 26.13 -6.16
C LEU A 128 7.81 26.11 -7.64
N SER A 129 8.54 26.86 -8.48
CA SER A 129 8.41 26.72 -9.93
C SER A 129 8.96 25.36 -10.33
N ASN A 130 8.29 24.67 -11.26
CA ASN A 130 8.74 23.40 -11.83
C ASN A 130 9.92 23.58 -12.81
N GLU A 131 10.70 24.64 -12.64
CA GLU A 131 11.86 24.98 -13.47
C GLU A 131 13.07 25.17 -12.55
N GLU A 132 13.80 24.08 -12.32
CA GLU A 132 15.25 24.04 -12.08
C GLU A 132 15.84 22.86 -12.86
#